data_AF-A0A8C9K1U1-F1
#
_entry.id   AF-A0A8C9K1U1-F1
#
_cell.length_a   1.000
_cell.length_b   1.000
_cell.length_c   1.000
_cell.angle_alpha   90.00
_cell.angle_beta   90.00
_cell.angle_gamma   90.00
#
_symmetry.space_group_name_H-M   'P 1'
#
loop_
_entity.id
_entity.type
_entity.pdbx_description
1 polymer ?
#
loop_
_entity_poly.entity_id
_entity_poly.type
_entity_poly.pdbx_seq_one_letter_code
_entity_poly.pdbx_strand_id
1 'polypeptide(L)'
;MHQRDIDSIVGVLKEKCLFTVQQVTKILHRCPYVLQEDPGELEYKFQYAYFRMGVKHADVVRTDLLQYSITKIKQRHVFLERLGRYQTPDKKGQTQVPNPLLKDILRVSEAEFLARTAYSSAEEFEVFKKLLAREEEEKSESPVPDNKSLSLDEEEEEEEEEEEEE
;
A
#
# COMPACT_ATOMS: atom_id res chain seq x y z
N MET A 1 8.83 -23.16 -15.19
CA MET A 1 7.73 -22.20 -15.29
C MET A 1 6.70 -22.80 -16.23
N HIS A 2 5.54 -23.16 -15.74
CA HIS A 2 4.46 -23.69 -16.58
C HIS A 2 3.69 -22.50 -17.18
N GLN A 3 3.21 -22.62 -18.41
CA GLN A 3 2.41 -21.58 -19.08
C GLN A 3 1.24 -21.06 -18.21
N ARG A 4 0.69 -21.95 -17.36
CA ARG A 4 -0.37 -21.66 -16.39
C ARG A 4 0.01 -20.59 -15.35
N ASP A 5 1.29 -20.49 -15.00
CA ASP A 5 1.78 -19.54 -14.00
C ASP A 5 1.79 -18.11 -14.58
N ILE A 6 2.13 -17.97 -15.86
CA ILE A 6 2.17 -16.68 -16.55
C ILE A 6 0.75 -16.13 -16.76
N ASP A 7 -0.19 -16.99 -17.19
CA ASP A 7 -1.58 -16.58 -17.42
C ASP A 7 -2.25 -16.15 -16.10
N SER A 8 -1.92 -16.80 -14.99
CA SER A 8 -2.38 -16.41 -13.64
C SER A 8 -1.91 -15.01 -13.26
N ILE A 9 -0.61 -14.71 -13.41
CA ILE A 9 -0.04 -13.39 -13.12
C ILE A 9 -0.65 -12.30 -14.01
N VAL A 10 -0.81 -12.58 -15.30
CA VAL A 10 -1.46 -11.64 -16.24
C VAL A 10 -2.92 -11.42 -15.86
N GLY A 11 -3.64 -12.47 -15.45
CA GLY A 11 -5.01 -12.39 -14.94
C GLY A 11 -5.10 -11.46 -13.73
N VAL A 12 -4.24 -11.64 -12.72
CA VAL A 12 -4.18 -10.76 -11.55
C VAL A 12 -3.93 -9.30 -11.94
N LEU A 13 -2.96 -9.04 -12.82
CA LEU A 13 -2.64 -7.67 -13.22
C LEU A 13 -3.80 -7.00 -13.98
N LYS A 14 -4.51 -7.72 -14.84
CA LYS A 14 -5.59 -7.16 -15.68
C LYS A 14 -6.92 -7.09 -14.95
N GLU A 15 -7.33 -8.17 -14.30
CA GLU A 15 -8.68 -8.35 -13.78
C GLU A 15 -8.80 -7.86 -12.34
N LYS A 16 -7.80 -8.13 -11.50
CA LYS A 16 -7.83 -7.73 -10.09
C LYS A 16 -7.20 -6.35 -9.87
N CYS A 17 -6.05 -6.10 -10.50
CA CYS A 17 -5.34 -4.82 -10.36
C CYS A 17 -5.80 -3.76 -11.37
N LEU A 18 -6.65 -4.14 -12.35
CA LEU A 18 -7.24 -3.23 -13.34
C LEU A 18 -6.20 -2.49 -14.22
N PHE A 19 -5.03 -3.07 -14.45
CA PHE A 19 -4.07 -2.51 -15.42
C PHE A 19 -4.55 -2.74 -16.84
N THR A 20 -4.36 -1.73 -17.70
CA THR A 20 -4.61 -1.89 -19.13
C THR A 20 -3.61 -2.86 -19.77
N VAL A 21 -3.95 -3.45 -20.91
CA VAL A 21 -3.03 -4.34 -21.66
C VAL A 21 -1.67 -3.67 -21.88
N GLN A 22 -1.67 -2.39 -22.26
CA GLN A 22 -0.43 -1.64 -22.48
C GLN A 22 0.40 -1.46 -21.20
N GLN A 23 -0.26 -1.24 -20.06
CA GLN A 23 0.41 -1.15 -18.76
C GLN A 23 0.98 -2.51 -18.35
N VAL A 24 0.23 -3.59 -18.54
CA VAL A 24 0.71 -4.95 -18.24
C VAL A 24 1.93 -5.30 -19.09
N THR A 25 1.92 -5.03 -20.39
CA THR A 25 3.11 -5.25 -21.25
C THR A 25 4.33 -4.48 -20.75
N LYS A 26 4.15 -3.22 -20.32
CA LYS A 26 5.24 -2.41 -19.74
C LYS A 26 5.74 -2.98 -18.42
N ILE A 27 4.84 -3.42 -17.54
CA ILE A 27 5.19 -4.04 -16.26
C ILE A 27 6.00 -5.32 -16.51
N LEU A 28 5.55 -6.21 -17.39
CA LEU A 28 6.26 -7.45 -17.70
C LEU A 28 7.65 -7.20 -18.30
N HIS A 29 7.80 -6.15 -19.12
CA HIS A 29 9.09 -5.78 -19.69
C HIS A 29 10.06 -5.17 -18.68
N ARG A 30 9.58 -4.31 -17.76
CA ARG A 30 10.45 -3.55 -16.84
C ARG A 30 10.63 -4.23 -15.49
N CYS A 31 9.68 -5.06 -15.08
CA CYS A 31 9.65 -5.77 -13.81
C CYS A 31 9.53 -7.29 -14.05
N PRO A 32 10.49 -7.96 -14.70
CA PRO A 32 10.36 -9.38 -15.05
C PRO A 32 10.20 -10.30 -13.84
N TYR A 33 10.64 -9.87 -12.65
CA TYR A 33 10.50 -10.62 -11.39
C TYR A 33 9.05 -10.88 -10.99
N VAL A 34 8.08 -10.08 -11.45
CA VAL A 34 6.65 -10.30 -11.14
C VAL A 34 6.13 -11.64 -11.65
N LEU A 35 6.80 -12.23 -12.65
CA LEU A 35 6.45 -13.55 -13.19
C LEU A 35 6.86 -14.70 -12.26
N GLN A 36 7.69 -14.43 -11.25
CA GLN A 36 8.17 -15.40 -10.27
C GLN A 36 7.50 -15.21 -8.91
N GLU A 37 6.70 -14.16 -8.73
CA GLU A 37 6.02 -13.87 -7.48
C GLU A 37 4.73 -14.69 -7.34
N ASP A 38 4.30 -14.89 -6.09
CA ASP A 38 2.99 -15.46 -5.83
C ASP A 38 1.88 -14.48 -6.32
N PRO A 39 0.84 -14.96 -7.04
CA PRO A 39 -0.24 -14.10 -7.52
C PRO A 39 -0.97 -13.32 -6.42
N GLY A 40 -1.12 -13.90 -5.22
CA GLY A 40 -1.73 -13.24 -4.07
C GLY A 40 -0.82 -12.18 -3.47
N GLU A 41 0.48 -12.44 -3.35
CA GLU A 41 1.47 -11.44 -2.92
C GLU A 41 1.56 -10.26 -3.91
N LEU A 42 1.49 -10.53 -5.21
CA LEU A 42 1.49 -9.51 -6.25
C LEU A 42 0.25 -8.61 -6.14
N GLU A 43 -0.93 -9.22 -5.96
CA GLU A 43 -2.18 -8.50 -5.73
C GLU A 43 -2.08 -7.62 -4.48
N TYR A 44 -1.63 -8.19 -3.36
CA TYR A 44 -1.45 -7.46 -2.09
C TYR A 44 -0.46 -6.30 -2.24
N LYS A 45 0.64 -6.49 -2.97
CA LYS A 45 1.62 -5.43 -3.24
C LYS A 45 1.01 -4.28 -4.03
N PHE A 46 0.21 -4.58 -5.05
CA PHE A 46 -0.53 -3.56 -5.77
C PHE A 46 -1.53 -2.84 -4.87
N GLN A 47 -2.32 -3.57 -4.08
CA GLN A 47 -3.28 -2.99 -3.14
C GLN A 47 -2.61 -2.07 -2.13
N TYR A 48 -1.44 -2.46 -1.60
CA TYR A 48 -0.65 -1.60 -0.72
C TYR A 48 -0.23 -0.30 -1.41
N ALA A 49 0.32 -0.38 -2.62
CA ALA A 49 0.70 0.82 -3.37
C ALA A 49 -0.51 1.72 -3.67
N TYR A 50 -1.63 1.14 -4.09
CA TYR A 50 -2.80 1.88 -4.53
C TYR A 50 -3.59 2.48 -3.37
N PHE A 51 -3.97 1.65 -2.38
CA PHE A 51 -4.83 2.07 -1.27
C PHE A 51 -4.04 2.64 -0.10
N ARG A 52 -2.89 2.05 0.25
CA ARG A 52 -2.14 2.43 1.45
C ARG A 52 -1.15 3.57 1.21
N MET A 53 -0.55 3.64 0.01
CA MET A 53 0.36 4.72 -0.37
C MET A 53 -0.32 5.80 -1.23
N GLY A 54 -1.51 5.53 -1.79
CA GLY A 54 -2.22 6.43 -2.70
C GLY A 54 -1.56 6.61 -4.07
N VAL A 55 -0.81 5.61 -4.55
CA VAL A 55 -0.10 5.66 -5.83
C VAL A 55 -1.01 5.17 -6.96
N LYS A 56 -1.17 5.99 -8.00
CA LYS A 56 -2.02 5.67 -9.17
C LYS A 56 -1.35 4.66 -10.10
N HIS A 57 -2.12 3.93 -10.90
CA HIS A 57 -1.61 2.94 -11.88
C HIS A 57 -0.49 3.47 -12.77
N ALA A 58 -0.64 4.68 -13.29
CA ALA A 58 0.36 5.30 -14.16
C ALA A 58 1.71 5.47 -13.44
N ASP A 59 1.68 5.81 -12.16
CA ASP A 59 2.88 5.99 -11.35
C ASP A 59 3.51 4.65 -10.99
N VAL A 60 2.72 3.65 -10.61
CA VAL A 60 3.19 2.27 -10.37
C VAL A 60 4.00 1.75 -11.56
N VAL A 61 3.48 1.92 -12.79
CA VAL A 61 4.17 1.49 -14.02
C VAL A 61 5.36 2.38 -14.36
N ARG A 62 5.27 3.70 -14.14
CA ARG A 62 6.33 4.64 -14.49
C ARG A 62 7.57 4.43 -13.63
N THR A 63 7.38 4.13 -12.35
CA THR A 63 8.45 4.00 -11.35
C THR A 63 8.88 2.57 -11.08
N ASP A 64 8.38 1.63 -11.89
CA ASP A 64 8.69 0.21 -11.83
C ASP A 64 8.46 -0.38 -10.42
N LEU A 65 7.44 0.11 -9.69
CA LEU A 65 7.25 -0.15 -8.25
C LEU A 65 7.15 -1.65 -7.94
N LEU A 66 6.53 -2.41 -8.84
CA LEU A 66 6.32 -3.86 -8.67
C LEU A 66 7.64 -4.68 -8.71
N GLN A 67 8.76 -4.09 -9.15
CA GLN A 67 10.06 -4.78 -9.13
C GLN A 67 10.62 -4.97 -7.70
N TYR A 68 10.12 -4.20 -6.73
CA TYR A 68 10.62 -4.23 -5.35
C TYR A 68 9.80 -5.19 -4.49
N SER A 69 10.44 -5.81 -3.50
CA SER A 69 9.74 -6.64 -2.52
C SER A 69 8.78 -5.81 -1.69
N ILE A 70 7.67 -6.42 -1.26
CA ILE A 70 6.70 -5.76 -0.38
C ILE A 70 7.34 -5.30 0.92
N THR A 71 8.26 -6.09 1.49
CA THR A 71 9.03 -5.73 2.68
C THR A 71 9.80 -4.43 2.50
N LYS A 72 10.52 -4.27 1.37
CA LYS A 72 11.26 -3.03 1.09
C LYS A 72 10.32 -1.83 0.95
N ILE A 73 9.19 -2.02 0.27
CA ILE A 73 8.18 -0.96 0.09
C ILE A 73 7.66 -0.51 1.45
N LYS A 74 7.22 -1.45 2.29
CA LYS A 74 6.69 -1.17 3.63
C LYS A 74 7.71 -0.51 4.53
N GLN A 75 8.93 -1.05 4.62
CA GLN A 75 9.99 -0.49 5.46
C GLN A 75 10.25 0.97 5.12
N ARG A 76 10.40 1.32 3.83
CA ARG A 76 10.69 2.71 3.44
C ARG A 76 9.47 3.62 3.55
N HIS A 77 8.29 3.14 3.15
CA HIS A 77 7.06 3.92 3.21
C HIS A 77 6.63 4.22 4.66
N VAL A 78 6.50 3.20 5.51
CA VAL A 78 6.05 3.36 6.89
C VAL A 78 7.06 4.20 7.69
N PHE A 79 8.35 4.05 7.42
CA PHE A 79 9.36 4.89 8.05
C PHE A 79 9.17 6.37 7.73
N LEU A 80 9.02 6.72 6.44
CA LEU A 80 8.76 8.11 6.05
C LEU A 80 7.43 8.64 6.59
N GLU A 81 6.41 7.79 6.66
CA GLU A 81 5.12 8.18 7.22
C GLU A 81 5.23 8.51 8.71
N ARG A 82 5.90 7.66 9.50
CA ARG A 82 6.13 7.92 10.94
C ARG A 82 7.02 9.13 11.20
N LEU A 83 7.92 9.45 10.26
CA LEU A 83 8.70 10.69 10.29
C LEU A 83 7.92 11.93 9.83
N GLY A 84 6.67 11.78 9.38
CA GLY A 84 5.86 12.87 8.81
C GLY A 84 6.36 13.37 7.45
N ARG A 85 7.23 12.60 6.78
CA ARG A 85 7.81 12.92 5.46
C ARG A 85 7.07 12.29 4.30
N TYR A 86 6.12 11.41 4.57
CA TYR A 86 5.20 10.88 3.58
C TYR A 86 3.78 10.98 4.14
N GLN A 87 2.90 11.59 3.37
CA GLN A 87 1.48 11.68 3.67
C GLN A 87 0.70 10.90 2.62
N THR A 88 -0.18 9.99 3.05
CA THR A 88 -1.08 9.32 2.11
C THR A 88 -1.97 10.39 1.44
N PRO A 89 -1.98 10.50 0.09
CA PRO A 89 -2.79 11.48 -0.62
C PRO A 89 -4.28 11.40 -0.28
N ASP A 90 -4.95 12.54 -0.25
CA ASP A 90 -6.40 12.61 -0.02
C ASP A 90 -7.21 12.07 -1.22
N LYS A 91 -8.54 12.15 -1.15
CA LYS A 91 -9.44 11.70 -2.24
C LYS A 91 -9.19 12.42 -3.57
N LYS A 92 -8.59 13.60 -3.56
CA LYS A 92 -8.22 14.39 -4.75
C LYS A 92 -6.77 14.11 -5.19
N GLY A 93 -6.04 13.27 -4.47
CA GLY A 93 -4.63 12.97 -4.70
C GLY A 93 -3.70 14.08 -4.23
N GLN A 94 -4.12 14.91 -3.28
CA GLN A 94 -3.36 16.04 -2.74
C GLN A 94 -2.76 15.69 -1.37
N THR A 95 -1.65 16.36 -1.06
CA THR A 95 -0.93 16.27 0.22
C THR A 95 -0.65 17.69 0.70
N GLN A 96 -0.55 17.90 2.01
CA GLN A 96 -0.23 19.22 2.57
C GLN A 96 1.21 19.61 2.23
N VAL A 97 2.12 18.65 2.33
CA VAL A 97 3.51 18.75 1.89
C VAL A 97 3.73 17.74 0.78
N PRO A 98 4.31 18.13 -0.37
CA PRO A 98 4.58 17.21 -1.46
C PRO A 98 5.45 16.03 -1.01
N ASN A 99 4.95 14.82 -1.23
CA ASN A 99 5.71 13.61 -0.94
C ASN A 99 7.00 13.52 -1.80
N PRO A 100 8.05 12.87 -1.27
CA PRO A 100 9.22 12.52 -2.08
C PRO A 100 8.83 11.65 -3.28
N LEU A 101 9.60 11.76 -4.36
CA LEU A 101 9.36 10.97 -5.56
C LEU A 101 9.60 9.48 -5.27
N LEU A 102 8.75 8.59 -5.78
CA LEU A 102 8.88 7.15 -5.55
C LEU A 102 10.24 6.58 -5.96
N LYS A 103 10.92 7.16 -6.96
CA LYS A 103 12.29 6.78 -7.34
C LYS A 103 13.30 7.07 -6.22
N ASP A 104 13.14 8.18 -5.50
CA ASP A 104 14.01 8.61 -4.41
C ASP A 104 13.67 7.86 -3.09
N ILE A 105 12.51 7.18 -3.08
CA ILE A 105 12.12 6.26 -2.02
C ILE A 105 12.63 4.85 -2.31
N LEU A 106 12.34 4.27 -3.48
CA LEU A 106 12.51 2.83 -3.73
C LEU A 106 13.74 2.47 -4.59
N ARG A 107 14.09 3.30 -5.58
CA ARG A 107 15.15 2.97 -6.56
C ARG A 107 16.55 3.17 -6.00
N VAL A 108 16.73 4.21 -5.19
CA VAL A 108 18.01 4.58 -4.60
C VAL A 108 18.50 3.54 -3.57
N SER A 109 19.81 3.59 -3.29
CA SER A 109 20.41 2.76 -2.23
C SER A 109 19.82 3.11 -0.86
N GLU A 110 19.99 2.23 0.13
CA GLU A 110 19.53 2.51 1.49
C GLU A 110 20.24 3.73 2.09
N ALA A 111 21.56 3.84 1.90
CA ALA A 111 22.34 5.00 2.35
C ALA A 111 21.85 6.32 1.73
N GLU A 112 21.55 6.32 0.43
CA GLU A 112 21.03 7.50 -0.25
C GLU A 112 19.60 7.85 0.19
N PHE A 113 18.73 6.84 0.36
CA PHE A 113 17.39 7.02 0.92
C PHE A 113 17.46 7.69 2.30
N LEU A 114 18.34 7.23 3.18
CA LEU A 114 18.48 7.77 4.52
C LEU A 114 19.07 9.18 4.53
N ALA A 115 20.09 9.44 3.70
CA ALA A 115 20.75 10.74 3.67
C ALA A 115 19.91 11.84 3.01
N ARG A 116 19.12 11.51 1.97
CA ARG A 116 18.46 12.51 1.11
C ARG A 116 16.94 12.55 1.22
N THR A 117 16.33 11.46 1.68
CA THR A 117 14.87 11.32 1.72
C THR A 117 14.36 11.24 3.16
N ALA A 118 14.90 10.35 3.98
CA ALA A 118 14.46 10.18 5.36
C ALA A 118 15.13 11.15 6.35
N TYR A 119 16.36 11.58 6.06
CA TYR A 119 17.20 12.40 6.94
C TYR A 119 17.37 11.78 8.34
N SER A 120 17.76 10.51 8.36
CA SER A 120 17.89 9.69 9.58
C SER A 120 19.14 8.80 9.47
N SER A 121 19.62 8.27 10.59
CA SER A 121 20.82 7.42 10.61
C SER A 121 20.52 5.98 10.19
N ALA A 122 21.56 5.25 9.79
CA ALA A 122 21.43 3.83 9.45
C ALA A 122 21.02 2.98 10.65
N GLU A 123 21.52 3.30 11.84
CA GLU A 123 21.16 2.61 13.08
C GLU A 123 19.68 2.77 13.44
N GLU A 124 19.11 3.98 13.30
CA GLU A 124 17.68 4.23 13.52
C GLU A 124 16.82 3.39 12.57
N PHE A 125 17.22 3.34 11.30
CA PHE A 125 16.49 2.56 10.31
C PHE A 125 16.61 1.05 10.52
N GLU A 126 17.77 0.55 10.93
CA GLU A 126 17.96 -0.88 11.27
C GLU A 126 17.12 -1.30 12.48
N VAL A 127 17.06 -0.47 13.52
CA VAL A 127 16.18 -0.70 14.67
C VAL A 127 14.72 -0.67 14.22
N PHE A 128 14.34 0.30 13.40
CA PHE A 128 12.99 0.40 12.85
C PHE A 128 12.59 -0.83 12.05
N LYS A 129 13.46 -1.38 11.19
CA LYS A 129 13.17 -2.60 10.41
C LYS A 129 12.81 -3.79 11.31
N LYS A 130 13.50 -3.94 12.45
CA LYS A 130 13.22 -5.00 13.44
C LYS A 130 11.89 -4.79 14.16
N LEU A 131 11.60 -3.56 14.57
CA LEU A 131 10.34 -3.21 15.22
C LEU A 131 9.16 -3.43 14.27
N LEU A 132 9.27 -2.98 13.02
CA LEU A 132 8.24 -3.16 12.02
C LEU A 132 7.98 -4.65 11.73
N ALA A 133 9.03 -5.47 11.60
CA ALA A 133 8.85 -6.92 11.39
C ALA A 133 8.05 -7.57 12.52
N ARG A 134 8.38 -7.24 13.78
CA ARG A 134 7.66 -7.73 14.94
C ARG A 134 6.20 -7.28 14.97
N GLU A 135 5.91 -6.02 14.63
CA GLU A 135 4.53 -5.52 14.55
C GLU A 135 3.70 -6.28 13.49
N GLU A 136 4.31 -6.66 12.37
CA GLU A 136 3.64 -7.44 11.33
C GLU A 136 3.33 -8.87 11.77
N GLU A 137 4.25 -9.51 12.50
CA GLU A 137 4.06 -10.83 13.09
C GLU A 137 2.90 -10.81 14.09
N GLU A 138 2.90 -9.86 15.04
CA GLU A 138 1.84 -9.72 16.05
C GLU A 138 0.46 -9.46 15.42
N LYS A 139 0.41 -8.67 14.33
CA LYS A 139 -0.84 -8.41 13.60
C LYS A 139 -1.37 -9.63 12.84
N SER A 140 -0.48 -10.52 12.41
CA SER A 140 -0.86 -11.76 11.72
C SER A 140 -1.42 -12.82 12.66
N GLU A 141 -1.06 -12.77 13.95
CA GLU A 141 -1.49 -13.73 14.98
C GLU A 141 -2.81 -13.36 15.68
N SER A 142 -3.36 -12.16 15.49
CA SER A 142 -4.65 -11.77 16.07
C SER A 142 -5.83 -12.45 15.36
N PRO A 143 -6.66 -13.26 16.04
CA PRO A 143 -7.88 -13.81 15.45
C PRO A 143 -8.91 -12.67 15.31
N VAL A 144 -9.37 -12.43 14.08
CA VAL A 144 -10.53 -11.56 13.82
C VAL A 144 -11.76 -12.16 14.53
N PRO A 145 -12.48 -11.41 15.40
CA PRO A 145 -13.75 -11.88 15.91
C PRO A 145 -14.77 -11.90 14.77
N ASP A 146 -15.51 -13.00 14.72
CA ASP A 146 -16.48 -13.35 13.70
C ASP A 146 -17.50 -12.23 13.43
N ASN A 147 -17.78 -12.02 12.15
CA ASN A 147 -18.75 -11.08 11.61
C ASN A 147 -20.17 -11.38 12.15
N LYS A 148 -20.63 -10.65 13.16
CA LYS A 148 -22.03 -10.65 13.59
C LYS A 148 -22.67 -9.29 13.32
N SER A 149 -23.22 -9.17 12.11
CA SER A 149 -24.41 -8.40 11.75
C SER A 149 -24.59 -7.04 12.46
N LEU A 150 -24.05 -5.96 11.87
CA LEU A 150 -24.64 -4.64 12.05
C LEU A 150 -25.72 -4.48 10.98
N SER A 151 -26.94 -4.92 11.32
CA SER A 151 -28.14 -4.51 10.60
C SER A 151 -28.28 -3.00 10.75
N LEU A 152 -28.26 -2.31 9.62
CA LEU A 152 -28.75 -0.94 9.50
C LEU A 152 -30.26 -1.00 9.74
N ASP A 153 -30.73 -0.54 10.89
CA ASP A 153 -32.12 -0.11 11.01
C ASP A 153 -32.17 1.35 10.55
N GLU A 154 -32.81 1.51 9.40
CA GLU A 154 -33.32 2.75 8.84
C GLU A 154 -34.42 3.30 9.76
N GLU A 155 -34.38 4.63 9.95
CA GLU A 155 -35.51 5.55 10.11
C GLU A 155 -36.50 5.33 11.26
N GLU A 156 -36.60 6.32 12.16
CA GLU A 156 -37.88 6.96 12.49
C GLU A 156 -37.63 8.37 13.05
N GLU A 157 -38.16 9.36 12.34
CA GLU A 157 -38.39 10.74 12.78
C GLU A 157 -39.58 10.79 13.77
N GLU A 158 -39.79 11.97 14.37
CA GLU A 158 -40.98 12.41 15.14
C GLU A 158 -40.99 11.98 16.63
N GLU A 159 -41.31 12.82 17.62
CA GLU A 159 -41.88 14.18 17.68
C GLU A 159 -41.56 14.77 19.08
N GLU A 160 -41.49 16.10 19.17
CA GLU A 160 -41.41 16.84 20.45
C GLU A 160 -42.75 16.74 21.19
N GLU A 161 -42.75 16.27 22.45
CA GLU A 161 -43.86 16.53 23.37
C GLU A 161 -43.34 17.23 24.65
N GLU A 162 -43.93 18.39 24.90
CA GLU A 162 -43.79 19.26 26.06
C GLU A 162 -44.26 18.54 27.34
N GLU A 163 -43.50 18.61 28.44
CA GLU A 163 -44.01 18.25 29.78
C GLU A 163 -44.50 19.49 30.54
N GLU A 164 -45.67 19.28 31.15
CA GLU A 164 -46.58 20.20 31.83
C GLU A 164 -46.03 20.83 33.12
N GLU A 165 -46.47 22.05 33.45
CA GLU A 165 -46.47 22.55 34.84
C GLU A 165 -47.93 22.64 35.36
N GLU A 166 -48.23 21.83 36.39
CA GLU A 166 -49.27 22.12 37.41
C GLU A 166 -48.73 23.04 38.50
#